data_AF-A0A850DMN8-F1
#
_entry.id   AF-A0A850DMN8-F1
#
_cell.length_a   1.000
_cell.length_b   1.000
_cell.length_c   1.000
_cell.angle_alpha   90.00
_cell.angle_beta   90.00
_cell.angle_gamma   90.00
#
_symmetry.space_group_name_H-M   'P 1'
#
loop_
_entity.id
_entity.type
_entity.pdbx_description
1 polymer ?
#
loop_
_entity_poly.entity_id
_entity_poly.type
_entity_poly.pdbx_seq_one_letter_code
_entity_poly.pdbx_strand_id
1 'polypeptide(L)'
;APPGATFADWLAGALDDDIGRRPDHADLDYHLTTVFPPVRASGHLEVRYLDTQPADQWAVPIHAVAALMSAPAVVAEAAGLALSTADRWRDAARYGLAEPELRSTASQLLELAAAHADTPVSQAELAAAAARCLRGAAPHEEEVSV
;
A
#
# COMPACT_ATOMS: atom_id res chain seq x y z
N ALA A 1 26.27 -4.82 12.27
CA ALA A 1 26.46 -3.58 13.05
C ALA A 1 26.44 -3.92 14.53
N PRO A 2 27.13 -3.16 15.40
CA PRO A 2 27.02 -3.30 16.84
C PRO A 2 25.54 -3.27 17.30
N PRO A 3 25.15 -4.03 18.33
CA PRO A 3 23.78 -4.04 18.82
C PRO A 3 23.28 -2.65 19.22
N GLY A 4 22.10 -2.26 18.75
CA GLY A 4 21.48 -0.97 19.08
C GLY A 4 21.99 0.24 18.28
N ALA A 5 23.00 0.06 17.42
CA ALA A 5 23.50 1.13 16.57
C ALA A 5 22.53 1.45 15.43
N THR A 6 22.38 2.75 15.12
CA THR A 6 21.56 3.24 14.02
C THR A 6 22.41 3.63 12.81
N PHE A 7 21.79 3.72 11.64
CA PHE A 7 22.47 4.27 10.46
C PHE A 7 22.89 5.74 10.67
N ALA A 8 22.13 6.49 11.48
CA ALA A 8 22.45 7.86 11.85
C ALA A 8 23.75 7.95 12.68
N ASP A 9 23.97 7.00 13.59
CA ASP A 9 25.22 6.90 14.37
C ASP A 9 26.43 6.68 13.45
N TRP A 10 26.27 5.82 12.43
CA TRP A 10 27.33 5.57 11.45
C TRP A 10 27.61 6.81 10.58
N LEU A 11 26.56 7.48 10.10
CA LEU A 11 26.69 8.76 9.38
C LEU A 11 27.43 9.82 10.22
N ALA A 12 27.11 9.89 11.52
CA ALA A 12 27.78 10.80 12.46
C ALA A 12 29.24 10.39 12.75
N GLY A 13 29.62 9.15 12.45
CA GLY A 13 30.98 8.62 12.61
C GLY A 13 31.22 7.92 13.93
N ALA A 14 30.18 7.71 14.72
CA ALA A 14 30.28 7.02 16.00
C ALA A 14 30.73 5.55 15.84
N LEU A 15 30.65 5.00 14.61
CA LEU A 15 31.02 3.63 14.28
C LEU A 15 32.26 3.54 13.36
N ASP A 16 32.96 4.65 13.09
CA ASP A 16 34.12 4.65 12.19
C ASP A 16 35.23 3.73 12.70
N ASP A 17 35.47 3.70 14.02
CA ASP A 17 36.49 2.84 14.64
C ASP A 17 36.09 1.36 14.62
N ASP A 18 34.78 1.06 14.76
CA ASP A 18 34.25 -0.31 14.76
C ASP A 18 34.16 -0.91 13.34
N ILE A 19 33.81 -0.09 12.35
CA ILE A 19 33.55 -0.50 10.95
C ILE A 19 34.76 -0.22 10.04
N GLY A 20 35.64 0.71 10.43
CA GLY A 20 36.85 1.10 9.71
C GLY A 20 36.63 2.08 8.55
N ARG A 21 35.42 2.60 8.36
CA ARG A 21 35.07 3.57 7.31
C ARG A 21 33.73 4.27 7.58
N ARG A 22 33.50 5.39 6.90
CA ARG A 22 32.19 6.04 6.76
C ARG A 22 31.25 5.23 5.85
N PRO A 23 29.92 5.37 6.01
CA PRO A 23 28.97 4.73 5.10
C PRO A 23 28.99 5.40 3.72
N ASP A 24 28.66 4.63 2.70
CA ASP A 24 28.41 5.10 1.34
C ASP A 24 26.95 4.83 0.92
N HIS A 25 26.63 5.07 -0.36
CA HIS A 25 25.29 4.85 -0.90
C HIS A 25 24.90 3.37 -0.90
N ALA A 26 25.84 2.44 -1.11
CA ALA A 26 25.54 1.01 -1.07
C ALA A 26 25.15 0.56 0.35
N ASP A 27 25.71 1.18 1.38
CA ASP A 27 25.30 0.94 2.76
C ASP A 27 23.90 1.48 3.05
N LEU A 28 23.54 2.63 2.49
CA LEU A 28 22.18 3.17 2.60
C LEU A 28 21.18 2.25 1.90
N ASP A 29 21.50 1.81 0.67
CA ASP A 29 20.67 0.87 -0.08
C ASP A 29 20.49 -0.44 0.70
N TYR A 30 21.57 -0.96 1.28
CA TYR A 30 21.50 -2.12 2.15
C TYR A 30 20.65 -1.84 3.40
N HIS A 31 20.84 -0.71 4.09
CA HIS A 31 20.04 -0.35 5.25
C HIS A 31 18.54 -0.27 4.92
N LEU A 32 18.18 0.31 3.78
CA LEU A 32 16.78 0.37 3.32
C LEU A 32 16.19 -1.02 3.09
N THR A 33 17.00 -2.04 2.76
CA THR A 33 16.52 -3.43 2.66
C THR A 33 16.08 -4.01 4.00
N THR A 34 16.59 -3.47 5.11
CA THR A 34 16.34 -3.94 6.48
C THR A 34 15.19 -3.23 7.20
N VAL A 35 14.63 -2.17 6.60
CA VAL A 35 13.44 -1.49 7.12
C VAL A 35 12.19 -2.01 6.41
N PHE A 36 11.13 -2.25 7.18
CA PHE A 36 9.85 -2.82 6.70
C PHE A 36 8.65 -1.90 6.96
N PRO A 37 8.67 -0.64 6.50
CA PRO A 37 7.48 0.22 6.58
C PRO A 37 6.37 -0.32 5.67
N PRO A 38 5.10 0.07 5.90
CA PRO A 38 3.99 -0.30 5.01
C PRO A 38 4.23 0.13 3.54
N VAL A 39 4.84 1.30 3.34
CA VAL A 39 5.33 1.76 2.04
C VAL A 39 6.81 2.14 2.17
N ARG A 40 7.67 1.53 1.35
CA ARG A 40 9.11 1.82 1.33
C ARG A 40 9.47 2.70 0.13
N ALA A 41 10.33 3.70 0.37
CA ALA A 41 10.92 4.53 -0.67
C ALA A 41 12.34 4.02 -1.00
N SER A 42 12.53 3.52 -2.22
CA SER A 42 13.81 2.92 -2.68
C SER A 42 14.13 3.31 -4.14
N GLY A 43 13.90 4.57 -4.50
CA GLY A 43 13.92 5.06 -5.89
C GLY A 43 12.62 4.80 -6.65
N HIS A 44 11.75 3.99 -6.06
CA HIS A 44 10.35 3.76 -6.41
C HIS A 44 9.57 3.54 -5.10
N LEU A 45 8.25 3.45 -5.18
CA LEU A 45 7.41 3.08 -4.03
C LEU A 45 7.18 1.58 -4.03
N GLU A 46 7.51 0.92 -2.92
CA GLU A 46 7.13 -0.46 -2.67
C GLU A 46 5.97 -0.50 -1.68
N VAL A 47 4.80 -0.96 -2.11
CA VAL A 47 3.63 -1.18 -1.24
C VAL A 47 3.72 -2.59 -0.66
N ARG A 48 3.86 -2.71 0.66
CA ARG A 48 4.27 -3.96 1.34
C ARG A 48 3.23 -4.55 2.29
N TYR A 49 2.00 -4.05 2.23
CA TYR A 49 0.92 -4.42 3.14
C TYR A 49 -0.24 -5.16 2.48
N LEU A 50 -0.08 -5.56 1.21
CA LEU A 50 -1.11 -6.29 0.47
C LEU A 50 -0.93 -7.79 0.69
N ASP A 51 -2.00 -8.45 1.13
CA ASP A 51 -2.07 -9.90 1.15
C ASP A 51 -2.09 -10.46 -0.28
N THR A 52 -1.62 -11.70 -0.43
CA THR A 52 -1.76 -12.44 -1.70
C THR A 52 -3.23 -12.52 -2.07
N GLN A 53 -3.57 -11.96 -3.23
CA GLN A 53 -4.94 -12.00 -3.74
C GLN A 53 -5.24 -13.37 -4.38
N PRO A 54 -6.52 -13.78 -4.41
CA PRO A 54 -6.97 -14.88 -5.26
C PRO A 54 -6.58 -14.64 -6.72
N ALA A 55 -6.44 -15.74 -7.48
CA ALA A 55 -5.79 -15.78 -8.79
C ALA A 55 -6.07 -14.57 -9.69
N ASP A 56 -7.18 -14.54 -10.41
CA ASP A 56 -7.55 -13.48 -11.35
C ASP A 56 -7.70 -12.07 -10.71
N GLN A 57 -7.65 -11.96 -9.38
CA GLN A 57 -7.81 -10.70 -8.65
C GLN A 57 -6.47 -10.04 -8.29
N TRP A 58 -5.31 -10.64 -8.60
CA TRP A 58 -3.99 -10.07 -8.25
C TRP A 58 -3.72 -8.71 -8.89
N ALA A 59 -4.32 -8.43 -10.06
CA ALA A 59 -4.11 -7.18 -10.78
C ALA A 59 -4.89 -6.00 -10.17
N VAL A 60 -6.02 -6.26 -9.51
CA VAL A 60 -6.91 -5.24 -8.92
C VAL A 60 -6.17 -4.24 -8.03
N PRO A 61 -5.41 -4.66 -6.98
CA PRO A 61 -4.71 -3.68 -6.14
C PRO A 61 -3.62 -2.90 -6.89
N ILE A 62 -3.02 -3.49 -7.93
CA ILE A 62 -2.01 -2.81 -8.77
C ILE A 62 -2.68 -1.73 -9.61
N HIS A 63 -3.80 -2.06 -10.26
CA HIS A 63 -4.61 -1.09 -11.01
C HIS A 63 -5.12 0.04 -10.11
N ALA A 64 -5.55 -0.29 -8.89
CA ALA A 64 -6.03 0.70 -7.94
C ALA A 64 -4.91 1.70 -7.57
N VAL A 65 -3.73 1.22 -7.18
CA VAL A 65 -2.60 2.09 -6.84
C VAL A 65 -2.16 2.92 -8.05
N ALA A 66 -2.04 2.31 -9.23
CA ALA A 66 -1.64 3.01 -10.45
C ALA A 66 -2.62 4.16 -10.79
N ALA A 67 -3.93 3.87 -10.79
CA ALA A 67 -4.95 4.86 -11.12
C ALA A 67 -5.03 5.99 -10.07
N LEU A 68 -4.99 5.66 -8.78
CA LEU A 68 -5.05 6.66 -7.70
C LEU A 68 -3.81 7.57 -7.65
N MET A 69 -2.68 7.09 -8.17
CA MET A 69 -1.43 7.86 -8.25
C MET A 69 -1.20 8.52 -9.63
N SER A 70 -2.16 8.41 -10.55
CA SER A 70 -2.02 8.87 -11.94
C SER A 70 -1.81 10.38 -12.09
N ALA A 71 -2.40 11.19 -11.20
CA ALA A 71 -2.26 12.64 -11.22
C ALA A 71 -2.37 13.26 -9.81
N PRO A 72 -1.74 14.43 -9.55
CA PRO A 72 -1.82 15.09 -8.25
C PRO A 72 -3.25 15.39 -7.77
N ALA A 73 -4.17 15.69 -8.69
CA ALA A 73 -5.58 15.92 -8.37
C ALA A 73 -6.28 14.64 -7.87
N VAL A 74 -5.99 13.49 -8.49
CA VAL A 74 -6.55 12.19 -8.10
C VAL A 74 -6.01 11.77 -6.73
N VAL A 75 -4.72 12.00 -6.48
CA VAL A 75 -4.11 11.77 -5.16
C VAL A 75 -4.78 12.63 -4.09
N ALA A 76 -5.03 13.91 -4.37
CA ALA A 76 -5.69 14.81 -3.42
C ALA A 76 -7.13 14.38 -3.12
N GLU A 77 -7.88 13.95 -4.14
CA GLU A 77 -9.23 13.44 -3.98
C GLU A 77 -9.25 12.13 -3.17
N ALA A 78 -8.38 11.18 -3.52
CA ALA A 78 -8.21 9.92 -2.79
C ALA A 78 -7.87 10.15 -1.31
N ALA A 79 -6.96 11.09 -1.04
CA ALA A 79 -6.60 11.49 0.33
C ALA A 79 -7.80 12.10 1.08
N GLY A 80 -8.63 12.89 0.38
CA GLY A 80 -9.88 13.44 0.93
C GLY A 80 -10.88 12.35 1.30
N LEU A 81 -11.11 11.37 0.41
CA LEU A 81 -12.00 10.23 0.66
C LEU A 81 -11.52 9.34 1.83
N ALA A 82 -10.20 9.21 1.98
CA ALA A 82 -9.58 8.40 3.02
C ALA A 82 -9.44 9.12 4.38
N LEU A 83 -9.74 10.43 4.45
CA LEU A 83 -9.43 11.24 5.64
C LEU A 83 -10.11 10.73 6.91
N SER A 84 -11.38 10.32 6.83
CA SER A 84 -12.13 9.87 8.02
C SER A 84 -11.69 8.48 8.51
N THR A 85 -11.03 7.70 7.66
CA THR A 85 -10.47 6.38 7.99
C THR A 85 -8.95 6.40 8.18
N ALA A 86 -8.34 7.60 8.16
CA ALA A 86 -6.93 7.77 8.45
C ALA A 86 -6.58 7.20 9.84
N ASP A 87 -5.40 6.59 9.94
CA ASP A 87 -4.89 5.95 11.17
C ASP A 87 -5.71 4.77 11.72
N ARG A 88 -6.78 4.33 11.03
CA ARG A 88 -7.60 3.16 11.40
C ARG A 88 -7.03 1.83 10.90
N TRP A 89 -5.71 1.74 10.69
CA TRP A 89 -5.04 0.56 10.13
C TRP A 89 -5.36 -0.74 10.88
N ARG A 90 -5.37 -0.69 12.22
CA ARG A 90 -5.69 -1.86 13.06
C ARG A 90 -7.15 -2.29 12.93
N ASP A 91 -8.07 -1.34 12.79
CA ASP A 91 -9.49 -1.63 12.56
C ASP A 91 -9.69 -2.25 11.18
N ALA A 92 -9.00 -1.74 10.16
CA ALA A 92 -9.03 -2.30 8.81
C ALA A 92 -8.54 -3.75 8.77
N ALA A 93 -7.45 -4.06 9.48
CA ALA A 93 -6.94 -5.42 9.58
C ALA A 93 -7.87 -6.36 10.37
N ARG A 94 -8.59 -5.85 11.37
CA ARG A 94 -9.45 -6.66 12.26
C ARG A 94 -10.86 -6.87 11.73
N TYR A 95 -11.46 -5.82 11.17
CA TYR A 95 -12.86 -5.77 10.78
C TYR A 95 -13.05 -5.71 9.27
N GLY A 96 -12.06 -5.19 8.53
CA GLY A 96 -12.12 -5.04 7.08
C GLY A 96 -13.43 -4.39 6.63
N LEU A 97 -14.09 -5.03 5.68
CA LEU A 97 -15.35 -4.54 5.12
C LEU A 97 -16.56 -4.73 6.07
N ALA A 98 -16.44 -5.44 7.20
CA ALA A 98 -17.51 -5.50 8.19
C ALA A 98 -17.74 -4.14 8.88
N GLU A 99 -16.72 -3.28 8.88
CA GLU A 99 -16.81 -1.91 9.39
C GLU A 99 -17.41 -0.98 8.30
N PRO A 100 -18.55 -0.31 8.55
CA PRO A 100 -19.27 0.41 7.50
C PRO A 100 -18.52 1.60 6.89
N GLU A 101 -17.74 2.32 7.69
CA GLU A 101 -16.99 3.49 7.22
C GLU A 101 -15.80 3.06 6.35
N LEU A 102 -15.05 2.05 6.79
CA LEU A 102 -13.97 1.44 6.00
C LEU A 102 -14.49 0.85 4.69
N ARG A 103 -15.65 0.19 4.72
CA ARG A 103 -16.32 -0.32 3.52
C ARG A 103 -16.66 0.80 2.56
N SER A 104 -17.29 1.87 3.06
CA SER A 104 -17.68 3.03 2.27
C SER A 104 -16.46 3.68 1.62
N THR A 105 -15.41 3.96 2.39
CA THR A 105 -14.16 4.52 1.87
C THR A 105 -13.51 3.60 0.83
N ALA A 106 -13.43 2.29 1.09
CA ALA A 106 -12.84 1.34 0.15
C ALA A 106 -13.58 1.31 -1.20
N SER A 107 -14.92 1.29 -1.17
CA SER A 107 -15.73 1.36 -2.39
C SER A 107 -15.52 2.68 -3.15
N GLN A 108 -15.54 3.82 -2.46
CA GLN A 108 -15.33 5.13 -3.09
C GLN A 108 -13.94 5.26 -3.72
N LEU A 109 -12.90 4.76 -3.05
CA LEU A 109 -11.54 4.74 -3.61
C LEU A 109 -11.43 3.85 -4.85
N LEU A 110 -12.10 2.70 -4.86
CA LEU A 110 -12.12 1.82 -6.03
C LEU A 110 -12.94 2.40 -7.19
N GLU A 111 -14.03 3.11 -6.91
CA GLU A 111 -14.80 3.87 -7.91
C GLU A 111 -13.95 4.99 -8.53
N LEU A 112 -13.24 5.76 -7.71
CA LEU A 112 -12.30 6.77 -8.17
C LEU A 112 -11.18 6.15 -9.03
N ALA A 113 -10.62 5.03 -8.57
CA ALA A 113 -9.61 4.30 -9.35
C ALA A 113 -10.17 3.84 -10.70
N ALA A 114 -11.39 3.29 -10.75
CA ALA A 114 -12.02 2.86 -11.99
C ALA A 114 -12.21 4.02 -12.98
N ALA A 115 -12.57 5.20 -12.48
CA ALA A 115 -12.72 6.41 -13.30
C ALA A 115 -11.40 6.91 -13.92
N HIS A 116 -10.27 6.56 -13.30
CA HIS A 116 -8.92 6.94 -13.73
C HIS A 116 -8.07 5.77 -14.24
N ALA A 117 -8.70 4.64 -14.55
CA ALA A 117 -8.00 3.45 -15.02
C ALA A 117 -7.53 3.60 -16.48
N ASP A 118 -6.33 3.11 -16.78
CA ASP A 118 -5.70 3.28 -18.10
C ASP A 118 -6.33 2.46 -19.23
N THR A 119 -7.09 1.41 -18.89
CA THR A 119 -7.64 0.47 -19.87
C THR A 119 -9.08 0.07 -19.53
N PRO A 120 -9.88 -0.35 -20.53
CA PRO A 120 -11.23 -0.88 -20.28
C PRO A 120 -11.24 -2.12 -19.36
N VAL A 121 -10.18 -2.93 -19.41
CA VAL A 121 -10.05 -4.13 -18.56
C VAL A 121 -9.87 -3.71 -17.10
N SER A 122 -8.88 -2.86 -16.81
CA SER A 122 -8.64 -2.38 -15.45
C SER A 122 -9.82 -1.57 -14.91
N GLN A 123 -10.50 -0.79 -15.75
CA GLN A 123 -11.74 -0.10 -15.37
C GLN A 123 -12.83 -1.09 -14.92
N ALA A 124 -13.07 -2.16 -15.69
CA ALA A 124 -14.08 -3.15 -15.38
C ALA A 124 -13.76 -3.94 -14.10
N GLU A 125 -12.50 -4.34 -13.92
CA GLU A 125 -12.03 -5.05 -12.73
C GLU A 125 -12.17 -4.18 -11.46
N LEU A 126 -11.79 -2.90 -11.53
CA LEU A 126 -11.92 -1.97 -10.41
C LEU A 126 -13.38 -1.67 -10.08
N ALA A 127 -14.24 -1.51 -11.08
CA ALA A 127 -15.68 -1.32 -10.87
C ALA A 127 -16.33 -2.57 -10.23
N ALA A 128 -15.93 -3.77 -10.65
CA ALA A 128 -16.39 -5.01 -10.04
C ALA A 128 -15.92 -5.11 -8.57
N ALA A 129 -14.66 -4.77 -8.30
CA ALA A 129 -14.11 -4.72 -6.94
C ALA A 129 -14.85 -3.70 -6.05
N ALA A 130 -15.18 -2.51 -6.58
CA ALA A 130 -15.95 -1.50 -5.86
C ALA A 130 -17.35 -2.03 -5.46
N ALA A 131 -18.05 -2.66 -6.41
CA ALA A 131 -19.35 -3.27 -6.17
C ALA A 131 -19.29 -4.42 -5.17
N ARG A 132 -18.23 -5.24 -5.22
CA ARG A 132 -17.95 -6.30 -4.24
C ARG A 132 -17.73 -5.72 -2.84
N CYS A 133 -16.87 -4.70 -2.72
CA CYS A 133 -16.62 -4.01 -1.46
C CYS A 133 -17.91 -3.42 -0.88
N LEU A 134 -18.79 -2.86 -1.71
CA LEU A 134 -20.05 -2.25 -1.25
C LEU A 134 -20.97 -3.28 -0.59
N ARG A 135 -20.98 -4.52 -1.10
CA ARG A 135 -21.70 -5.66 -0.49
C ARG A 135 -21.05 -6.19 0.80
N GLY A 136 -19.85 -5.72 1.13
CA GLY A 136 -19.09 -6.17 2.30
C GLY A 136 -18.33 -7.47 2.07
N ALA A 137 -18.15 -7.91 0.83
CA ALA A 137 -17.50 -9.19 0.51
C ALA A 137 -15.99 -9.01 0.26
N ALA A 138 -15.17 -9.80 0.94
CA ALA A 138 -13.74 -9.86 0.73
C ALA A 138 -13.40 -10.66 -0.56
N PRO A 139 -12.21 -10.46 -1.16
CA PRO A 139 -11.78 -11.17 -2.37
C PRO A 139 -11.91 -12.70 -2.30
N HIS A 140 -11.68 -13.29 -1.12
CA HIS A 140 -11.70 -14.74 -0.92
C HIS A 140 -13.11 -15.31 -0.64
N GLU A 141 -14.12 -14.45 -0.48
CA GLU A 141 -15.50 -14.87 -0.20
C GLU A 141 -16.31 -15.06 -1.50
N GLU A 142 -15.76 -14.67 -2.66
CA GLU A 142 -16.31 -14.97 -3.98
C GLU A 142 -15.74 -16.30 -4.50
N GLU A 143 -16.22 -17.43 -3.95
CA GLU A 143 -16.55 -18.70 -4.66
C GLU A 143 -16.84 -19.85 -3.66
N VAL A 144 -18.12 -20.10 -3.41
CA VAL A 144 -18.66 -21.48 -3.35
C VAL A 144 -19.99 -21.46 -4.12
N SER A 145 -19.91 -21.44 -5.45
CA SER A 145 -21.01 -21.91 -6.29
C SER A 145 -20.66 -23.34 -6.71
N VAL A 146 -21.31 -24.30 -6.06
CA VAL A 146 -21.33 -25.73 -6.44
C VAL A 146 -22.24 -25.91 -7.65
#